data_AF-A0A521YJQ0-F1
#
_entry.id   AF-A0A521YJQ0-F1
#
_cell.length_a   1.000
_cell.length_b   1.000
_cell.length_c   1.000
_cell.angle_alpha   90.00
_cell.angle_beta   90.00
_cell.angle_gamma   90.00
#
_symmetry.space_group_name_H-M   'P 1'
#
loop_
_entity.id
_entity.type
_entity.pdbx_description
1 polymer ?
#
loop_
_entity_poly.entity_id
_entity_poly.type
_entity_poly.pdbx_seq_one_letter_code
_entity_poly.pdbx_strand_id
1 'polypeptide(L)'
;MADKLSAAVLGIDCEAEVARITKWMVETVARTLHKRGVIIALSGGVDSSVCGALAVRAFGPKKVYGLLLPEHDSSAKSASLGRQVAEQQGIPFELQHIGPTLEALGCYRQRDAAMRAVFPDYDQRWKSKIAISGGTQGRINFFKLIVHLPIGRLH
;
A
#
# COMPACT_ATOMS: atom_id res chain seq x y z
N MET A 1 28.17 -8.94 -25.07
CA MET A 1 26.84 -8.83 -25.69
C MET A 1 25.86 -8.53 -24.58
N ALA A 2 25.09 -7.44 -24.67
CA ALA A 2 24.11 -7.10 -23.64
C ALA A 2 22.91 -8.07 -23.78
N ASP A 3 22.57 -8.78 -22.70
CA ASP A 3 21.37 -9.60 -22.66
C ASP A 3 20.15 -8.71 -22.96
N LYS A 4 19.45 -9.03 -24.04
CA LYS A 4 18.20 -8.34 -24.39
C LYS A 4 17.15 -8.73 -23.36
N LEU A 5 16.66 -7.75 -22.59
CA LEU A 5 15.45 -7.88 -21.78
C LEU A 5 14.33 -8.44 -22.64
N SER A 6 13.81 -9.60 -22.25
CA SER A 6 12.69 -10.29 -22.89
C SER A 6 11.60 -10.60 -21.87
N ALA A 7 10.41 -10.96 -22.33
CA ALA A 7 9.31 -11.36 -21.46
C ALA A 7 9.65 -12.57 -20.57
N ALA A 8 10.72 -13.32 -20.89
CA ALA A 8 11.22 -14.40 -20.04
C ALA A 8 11.68 -13.91 -18.65
N VAL A 9 12.05 -12.63 -18.50
CA VAL A 9 12.37 -12.02 -17.19
C VAL A 9 11.12 -11.98 -16.27
N LEU A 10 9.92 -12.03 -16.84
CA LEU A 10 8.66 -12.11 -16.11
C LEU A 10 8.24 -13.56 -15.80
N GLY A 11 9.02 -14.56 -16.23
CA GLY A 11 8.80 -15.98 -15.97
C GLY A 11 9.14 -16.34 -14.53
N ILE A 12 8.27 -15.96 -13.60
CA ILE A 12 8.41 -16.29 -12.18
C ILE A 12 7.82 -17.68 -11.94
N ASP A 13 8.63 -18.58 -11.38
CA ASP A 13 8.13 -19.80 -10.75
C ASP A 13 7.53 -19.43 -9.39
N CYS A 14 6.20 -19.24 -9.37
CA CYS A 14 5.48 -18.82 -8.18
C CYS A 14 5.64 -19.82 -7.02
N GLU A 15 5.72 -21.12 -7.29
CA GLU A 15 5.85 -22.12 -6.23
C GLU A 15 7.25 -22.08 -5.60
N ALA A 16 8.29 -22.02 -6.45
CA ALA A 16 9.66 -21.88 -5.99
C ALA A 16 9.86 -20.58 -5.18
N GLU A 17 9.28 -19.46 -5.64
CA GLU A 17 9.38 -18.18 -4.94
C GLU A 17 8.62 -18.17 -3.60
N VAL A 18 7.42 -18.78 -3.54
CA VAL A 18 6.70 -18.97 -2.27
C VAL A 18 7.56 -19.78 -1.30
N ALA A 19 8.16 -20.89 -1.74
CA ALA A 19 9.01 -21.72 -0.90
C ALA A 19 10.26 -20.95 -0.41
N ARG A 20 10.91 -20.20 -1.31
CA ARG A 20 12.09 -19.40 -1.00
C ARG A 20 11.78 -18.29 0.02
N ILE A 21 10.71 -17.53 -0.20
CA ILE A 21 10.31 -16.40 0.66
C ILE A 21 9.84 -16.89 2.03
N THR A 22 9.02 -17.95 2.08
CA THR A 22 8.51 -18.48 3.36
C THR A 22 9.62 -19.08 4.22
N LYS A 23 10.60 -19.78 3.60
CA LYS A 23 11.80 -20.23 4.30
C LYS A 23 12.60 -19.06 4.88
N TRP A 24 12.87 -18.04 4.07
CA TRP A 24 13.56 -16.83 4.53
C TRP A 24 12.81 -16.14 5.67
N MET A 25 11.48 -16.05 5.61
CA MET A 25 10.65 -15.49 6.67
C MET A 25 10.82 -16.27 7.98
N VAL A 26 10.79 -17.61 7.94
CA VAL A 26 10.99 -18.46 9.12
C VAL A 26 12.38 -18.27 9.73
N GLU A 27 13.43 -18.31 8.91
CA GLU A 27 14.80 -18.11 9.36
C GLU A 27 15.01 -16.72 9.97
N THR A 28 14.52 -15.68 9.30
CA THR A 28 14.69 -14.29 9.74
C THR A 28 13.90 -14.03 11.02
N VAL A 29 12.60 -14.35 11.04
CA VAL A 29 11.74 -14.00 12.18
C VAL A 29 12.05 -14.84 13.41
N ALA A 30 12.21 -16.16 13.26
CA ALA A 30 12.40 -17.04 14.41
C ALA A 30 13.86 -17.14 14.88
N ARG A 31 14.83 -17.18 13.96
CA ARG A 31 16.24 -17.45 14.32
C ARG A 31 17.09 -16.20 14.42
N THR A 32 16.84 -15.19 13.58
CA THR A 32 17.64 -13.96 13.58
C THR A 32 17.06 -12.90 14.52
N LEU A 33 15.75 -12.67 14.44
CA LEU A 33 15.07 -11.63 15.23
C LEU A 33 14.46 -12.17 16.54
N HIS A 34 14.44 -13.50 16.72
CA HIS A 34 13.87 -14.19 17.88
C HIS A 34 12.44 -13.76 18.21
N LYS A 35 11.61 -13.57 17.17
CA LYS A 35 10.19 -13.22 17.29
C LYS A 35 9.31 -14.44 17.01
N ARG A 36 8.06 -14.35 17.45
CA ARG A 36 7.09 -15.46 17.40
C ARG A 36 6.05 -15.32 16.30
N GLY A 37 6.09 -14.23 15.55
CA GLY A 37 5.08 -13.87 14.57
C GLY A 37 5.34 -12.49 13.98
N VAL A 38 4.41 -12.03 13.14
CA VAL A 38 4.50 -10.77 12.40
C VAL A 38 3.22 -9.97 12.51
N ILE A 39 3.34 -8.65 12.40
CA ILE A 39 2.22 -7.72 12.25
C ILE A 39 2.27 -7.19 10.82
N ILE A 40 1.14 -7.21 10.10
CA ILE A 40 1.06 -6.76 8.71
C ILE A 40 -0.09 -5.77 8.57
N ALA A 41 0.20 -4.59 8.01
CA ALA A 41 -0.83 -3.66 7.59
C ALA A 41 -1.53 -4.18 6.31
N LEU A 42 -2.84 -4.38 6.38
CA LEU A 42 -3.65 -4.90 5.28
C LEU A 42 -4.51 -3.78 4.69
N SER A 43 -4.05 -3.22 3.56
CA SER A 43 -4.73 -2.10 2.89
C SER A 43 -5.78 -2.56 1.88
N GLY A 44 -5.83 -3.86 1.56
CA GLY A 44 -6.64 -4.43 0.48
C GLY A 44 -5.97 -4.36 -0.90
N GLY A 45 -4.74 -3.84 -0.98
CA GLY A 45 -3.92 -3.87 -2.18
C GLY A 45 -3.15 -5.20 -2.32
N VAL A 46 -2.83 -5.57 -3.56
CA VAL A 46 -2.21 -6.85 -3.93
C VAL A 46 -0.93 -7.14 -3.13
N ASP A 47 -0.07 -6.15 -2.93
CA ASP A 47 1.21 -6.33 -2.22
C ASP A 47 0.98 -6.77 -0.77
N SER A 48 0.12 -6.04 -0.04
CA SER A 48 -0.21 -6.37 1.35
C SER A 48 -0.90 -7.72 1.48
N SER A 49 -1.75 -8.07 0.51
CA SER A 49 -2.44 -9.37 0.46
C SER A 49 -1.49 -10.53 0.23
N VAL A 50 -0.55 -10.39 -0.70
CA VAL A 50 0.49 -11.40 -0.97
C VAL A 50 1.38 -11.56 0.25
N CYS A 51 1.83 -10.46 0.87
CA CYS A 51 2.60 -10.51 2.11
C CYS A 51 1.85 -11.23 3.24
N GLY A 52 0.56 -10.92 3.43
CA GLY A 52 -0.30 -11.59 4.41
C GLY A 52 -0.40 -13.10 4.16
N ALA A 53 -0.69 -13.51 2.93
CA ALA A 53 -0.82 -14.92 2.56
C ALA A 53 0.51 -15.69 2.71
N LEU A 54 1.64 -15.08 2.31
CA LEU A 54 2.97 -15.67 2.51
C LEU A 54 3.31 -15.83 3.99
N ALA A 55 2.99 -14.84 4.82
CA ALA A 55 3.21 -14.93 6.26
C ALA A 55 2.36 -16.04 6.90
N VAL A 56 1.09 -16.19 6.48
CA VAL A 56 0.24 -17.29 6.94
C VAL A 56 0.79 -18.63 6.49
N ARG A 57 1.30 -18.74 5.26
CA ARG A 57 1.97 -19.96 4.79
C ARG A 57 3.22 -20.28 5.62
N ALA A 58 4.01 -19.28 5.98
CA ALA A 58 5.26 -19.44 6.73
C ALA A 58 5.03 -19.82 8.21
N PHE A 59 4.06 -19.17 8.86
CA PHE A 59 3.92 -19.22 10.33
C PHE A 59 2.63 -19.85 10.82
N GLY A 60 1.63 -19.99 9.94
CA GLY A 60 0.24 -20.24 10.31
C GLY A 60 -0.49 -18.96 10.75
N PRO A 61 -1.83 -18.93 10.64
CA PRO A 61 -2.62 -17.71 10.80
C PRO A 61 -2.55 -17.11 12.21
N LYS A 62 -2.40 -17.94 13.25
CA LYS A 62 -2.32 -17.50 14.65
C LYS A 62 -1.04 -16.73 15.00
N LYS A 63 -0.03 -16.75 14.12
CA LYS A 63 1.24 -16.03 14.28
C LYS A 63 1.34 -14.80 13.37
N VAL A 64 0.25 -14.44 12.71
CA VAL A 64 0.12 -13.23 11.90
C VAL A 64 -0.96 -12.37 12.54
N TYR A 65 -0.71 -11.08 12.69
CA TYR A 65 -1.70 -10.13 13.16
C TYR A 65 -1.91 -9.02 12.14
N GLY A 66 -3.15 -8.83 11.69
CA GLY A 66 -3.50 -7.82 10.70
C GLY A 66 -3.83 -6.48 11.33
N LEU A 67 -3.37 -5.39 10.72
CA LEU A 67 -3.83 -4.03 11.04
C LEU A 67 -4.49 -3.40 9.83
N LEU A 68 -5.73 -2.95 9.99
CA LEU A 68 -6.41 -2.12 9.01
C LEU A 68 -6.34 -0.68 9.50
N LEU A 69 -5.69 0.19 8.73
CA LEU A 69 -5.37 1.55 9.13
C LEU A 69 -6.01 2.59 8.20
N PRO A 70 -7.35 2.67 8.11
CA PRO A 70 -8.00 3.67 7.27
C PRO A 70 -7.74 5.09 7.80
N GLU A 71 -7.60 6.03 6.86
CA GLU A 71 -7.57 7.47 7.10
C GLU A 71 -8.71 8.21 6.38
N HIS A 72 -8.76 9.54 6.43
CA HIS A 72 -9.92 10.31 5.96
C HIS A 72 -10.15 10.24 4.44
N ASP A 73 -9.09 10.20 3.65
CA ASP A 73 -9.13 10.06 2.20
C ASP A 73 -9.20 8.59 1.74
N SER A 74 -9.17 7.64 2.68
CA SER A 74 -9.14 6.23 2.36
C SER A 74 -10.46 5.81 1.75
N SER A 75 -10.41 5.10 0.63
CA SER A 75 -11.64 4.59 0.03
C SER A 75 -12.31 3.58 0.98
N ALA A 76 -13.62 3.68 1.17
CA ALA A 76 -14.39 2.70 1.96
C ALA A 76 -14.18 1.25 1.45
N LYS A 77 -13.87 1.10 0.15
CA LYS A 77 -13.56 -0.17 -0.50
C LYS A 77 -12.23 -0.76 -0.01
N SER A 78 -11.22 0.06 0.28
CA SER A 78 -9.88 -0.40 0.71
C SER A 78 -9.95 -1.15 2.05
N ALA A 79 -10.63 -0.58 3.05
CA ALA A 79 -10.80 -1.23 4.35
C ALA A 79 -11.61 -2.53 4.25
N SER A 80 -12.65 -2.57 3.39
CA SER A 80 -13.42 -3.79 3.13
C SER A 80 -12.57 -4.90 2.50
N LEU A 81 -11.72 -4.56 1.52
CA LEU A 81 -10.83 -5.53 0.87
C LEU A 81 -9.76 -6.06 1.84
N GLY A 82 -9.16 -5.18 2.65
CA GLY A 82 -8.20 -5.61 3.68
C GLY A 82 -8.82 -6.58 4.68
N ARG A 83 -10.08 -6.34 5.07
CA ARG A 83 -10.86 -7.22 5.95
C ARG A 83 -11.09 -8.59 5.31
N GLN A 84 -11.55 -8.61 4.06
CA GLN A 84 -11.79 -9.85 3.32
C GLN A 84 -10.52 -10.71 3.24
N VAL A 85 -9.37 -10.10 2.99
CA VAL A 85 -8.08 -10.80 2.96
C VAL A 85 -7.77 -11.41 4.33
N ALA A 86 -7.93 -10.66 5.41
CA ALA A 86 -7.68 -11.16 6.76
C ALA A 86 -8.61 -12.34 7.09
N GLU A 87 -9.90 -12.20 6.80
CA GLU A 87 -10.92 -13.22 7.04
C GLU A 87 -10.67 -14.50 6.23
N GLN A 88 -10.38 -14.38 4.93
CA GLN A 88 -10.07 -15.51 4.05
C GLN A 88 -8.84 -16.30 4.50
N GLN A 89 -7.85 -15.61 5.06
CA GLN A 89 -6.61 -16.22 5.55
C GLN A 89 -6.70 -16.65 7.03
N GLY A 90 -7.81 -16.39 7.72
CA GLY A 90 -7.99 -16.68 9.15
C GLY A 90 -7.08 -15.86 10.07
N ILE A 91 -6.59 -14.71 9.60
CA ILE A 91 -5.69 -13.82 10.35
C ILE A 91 -6.51 -13.03 11.39
N PRO A 92 -6.15 -13.04 12.69
CA PRO A 92 -6.71 -12.10 13.65
C PRO A 92 -6.29 -10.67 13.29
N PHE A 93 -7.21 -9.71 13.38
CA PHE A 93 -6.94 -8.34 12.97
C PHE A 93 -7.67 -7.29 13.82
N GLU A 94 -7.18 -6.06 13.75
CA GLU A 94 -7.82 -4.87 14.31
C GLU A 94 -7.96 -3.78 13.25
N LEU A 95 -9.05 -3.01 13.34
CA LEU A 95 -9.24 -1.80 12.56
C LEU A 95 -9.00 -0.60 13.46
N GLN A 96 -7.95 0.16 13.16
CA GLN A 96 -7.60 1.38 13.87
C GLN A 96 -7.66 2.55 12.89
N HIS A 97 -8.63 3.44 13.08
CA HIS A 97 -8.73 4.64 12.27
C HIS A 97 -7.61 5.62 12.63
N ILE A 98 -6.73 5.96 11.68
CA ILE A 98 -5.56 6.82 11.92
C ILE A 98 -5.79 8.27 11.48
N GLY A 99 -6.94 8.57 10.84
CA GLY A 99 -7.28 9.92 10.36
C GLY A 99 -7.11 11.03 11.41
N PRO A 100 -7.68 10.91 12.63
CA PRO A 100 -7.52 11.91 13.68
C PRO A 100 -6.06 12.16 14.08
N THR A 101 -5.23 11.12 14.11
CA THR A 101 -3.80 11.25 14.41
C THR A 101 -3.08 12.04 13.33
N LEU A 102 -3.36 11.74 12.05
CA LEU A 102 -2.80 12.48 10.91
C LEU A 102 -3.26 13.94 10.89
N GLU A 103 -4.51 14.20 11.28
CA GLU A 103 -5.04 15.55 11.42
C GLU A 103 -4.34 16.32 12.54
N ALA A 104 -4.17 15.71 13.71
CA ALA A 104 -3.46 16.31 14.83
C ALA A 104 -1.99 16.62 14.50
N LEU A 105 -1.32 15.75 13.74
CA LEU A 105 0.03 15.99 13.21
C LEU A 105 0.07 17.07 12.12
N GLY A 106 -1.08 17.48 11.60
CA GLY A 106 -1.20 18.51 10.58
C GLY A 106 -0.95 18.03 9.15
N CYS A 107 -0.99 16.72 8.89
CA CYS A 107 -0.73 16.17 7.56
C CYS A 107 -1.66 16.75 6.50
N TYR A 108 -2.97 16.80 6.77
CA TYR A 108 -3.94 17.38 5.82
C TYR A 108 -3.75 18.89 5.64
N ARG A 109 -3.44 19.63 6.71
CA ARG A 109 -3.14 21.06 6.63
C ARG A 109 -1.92 21.34 5.75
N GLN A 110 -0.85 20.56 5.91
CA GLN A 110 0.37 20.68 5.10
C GLN A 110 0.11 20.31 3.63
N ARG A 111 -0.63 19.22 3.39
CA ARG A 111 -1.09 18.80 2.06
C ARG A 111 -1.86 19.93 1.38
N ASP A 112 -2.87 20.48 2.05
CA ASP A 112 -3.74 21.53 1.48
C ASP A 112 -2.96 22.80 1.19
N ALA A 113 -2.00 23.18 2.05
CA ALA A 113 -1.10 24.31 1.81
C ALA A 113 -0.24 24.11 0.56
N ALA A 114 0.30 22.89 0.37
CA ALA A 114 1.07 22.55 -0.84
C ALA A 114 0.20 22.57 -2.11
N MET A 115 -1.05 22.12 -2.02
CA MET A 115 -2.00 22.20 -3.14
C MET A 115 -2.37 23.65 -3.48
N ARG A 116 -2.57 24.50 -2.46
CA ARG A 116 -2.83 25.94 -2.66
C ARG A 116 -1.66 26.70 -3.26
N ALA A 117 -0.42 26.25 -3.05
CA ALA A 117 0.75 26.85 -3.69
C ALA A 117 0.72 26.69 -5.23
N VAL A 118 0.00 25.67 -5.74
CA VAL A 118 -0.17 25.43 -7.19
C VAL A 118 -1.53 25.93 -7.69
N PHE A 119 -2.59 25.71 -6.90
CA PHE A 119 -3.95 26.13 -7.19
C PHE A 119 -4.47 26.99 -6.02
N PRO A 120 -4.32 28.33 -6.05
CA PRO A 120 -4.65 29.20 -4.91
C PRO A 120 -6.08 29.04 -4.37
N ASP A 121 -7.03 28.71 -5.26
CA ASP A 121 -8.45 28.50 -4.92
C ASP A 121 -8.76 27.09 -4.40
N TYR A 122 -7.75 26.24 -4.20
CA TYR A 122 -7.94 24.86 -3.75
C TYR A 122 -8.65 24.80 -2.39
N ASP A 123 -9.72 24.00 -2.36
CA ASP A 123 -10.48 23.65 -1.17
C ASP A 123 -10.48 22.13 -0.96
N GLN A 124 -10.68 21.71 0.29
CA GLN A 124 -10.61 20.31 0.73
C GLN A 124 -11.68 19.41 0.09
N ARG A 125 -12.75 20.02 -0.45
CA ARG A 125 -13.82 19.31 -1.15
C ARG A 125 -13.42 18.90 -2.57
N TRP A 126 -12.32 19.43 -3.10
CA TRP A 126 -11.87 19.14 -4.45
C TRP A 126 -11.25 17.75 -4.47
N LYS A 127 -11.70 16.90 -5.40
CA LYS A 127 -11.00 15.63 -5.64
C LYS A 127 -9.66 15.96 -6.26
N SER A 128 -8.59 15.40 -5.70
CA SER A 128 -7.24 15.61 -6.21
C SER A 128 -6.53 14.26 -6.39
N LYS A 129 -5.62 14.21 -7.35
CA LYS A 129 -4.69 13.09 -7.52
C LYS A 129 -3.33 13.61 -7.98
N ILE A 130 -2.29 12.91 -7.57
CA ILE A 130 -0.94 13.14 -8.09
C ILE A 130 -0.69 12.11 -9.19
N ALA A 131 -0.35 12.58 -10.38
CA ALA A 131 -0.02 11.75 -11.52
C ALA A 131 1.45 11.94 -11.88
N ILE A 132 2.13 10.84 -12.23
CA ILE A 132 3.51 10.88 -12.70
C ILE A 132 3.50 10.99 -14.22
N SER A 133 4.33 11.87 -14.76
CA SER A 133 4.58 11.98 -16.19
C SER A 133 6.08 11.85 -16.48
N GLY A 134 6.43 11.18 -17.59
CA GLY A 134 7.82 11.01 -18.05
C GLY A 134 8.42 9.61 -17.86
N GLY A 135 7.86 8.78 -16.97
CA GLY A 135 8.51 7.53 -16.52
C GLY A 135 8.74 6.46 -17.60
N THR A 136 7.79 6.21 -18.49
CA THR A 136 7.93 5.20 -19.56
C THR A 136 8.78 5.66 -20.74
N GLN A 137 9.18 6.94 -20.78
CA GLN A 137 9.90 7.55 -21.91
C GLN A 137 11.37 7.87 -21.59
N GLY A 138 11.88 7.46 -20.43
CA GLY A 138 13.27 7.72 -20.01
C GLY A 138 13.57 9.20 -19.74
N ARG A 139 12.54 10.01 -19.48
CA ARG A 139 12.66 11.45 -19.17
C ARG A 139 12.66 11.66 -17.65
N ILE A 140 13.08 12.84 -17.21
CA ILE A 140 12.97 13.26 -15.80
C ILE A 140 11.50 13.12 -15.38
N ASN A 141 11.26 12.42 -14.26
CA ASN A 141 9.94 12.28 -13.68
C ASN A 141 9.49 13.63 -13.10
N PHE A 142 8.34 14.12 -13.54
CA PHE A 142 7.66 15.25 -12.90
C PHE A 142 6.26 14.83 -12.45
N PHE A 143 5.89 15.32 -11.27
CA PHE A 143 4.59 15.04 -10.66
C PHE A 143 3.62 16.15 -11.05
N LYS A 144 2.46 15.77 -11.59
CA LYS A 144 1.34 16.67 -11.86
C LYS A 144 0.32 16.51 -10.76
N LEU A 145 -0.05 17.62 -10.12
CA LEU A 145 -1.25 17.67 -9.30
C LEU A 145 -2.43 17.93 -10.24
N ILE A 146 -3.38 16.99 -10.27
CA ILE A 146 -4.63 17.12 -11.03
C ILE A 146 -5.75 17.34 -10.03
N VAL A 147 -6.54 18.40 -10.23
CA VAL A 147 -7.67 18.75 -9.37
C VAL A 147 -8.97 18.76 -10.15
N HIS A 148 -10.05 18.33 -9.51
CA HIS A 148 -11.39 18.40 -10.05
C HIS A 148 -12.13 19.59 -9.44
N LEU A 149 -12.41 20.60 -10.27
CA LEU A 149 -13.17 21.77 -9.83
C LEU A 149 -14.62 21.38 -9.48
N PRO A 150 -15.26 22.07 -8.53
CA PRO A 150 -16.67 21.87 -8.19
C PRO A 150 -17.63 22.00 -9.39
N ILE A 151 -17.21 22.75 -10.42
CA ILE A 151 -17.94 23.00 -11.68
C ILE A 151 -17.64 21.98 -12.81
N GLY A 152 -16.98 20.86 -12.49
CA GLY A 152 -16.87 19.71 -13.42
C GLY A 152 -15.75 19.78 -14.46
N ARG A 153 -14.84 20.76 -14.39
CA ARG A 153 -13.64 20.82 -15.25
C ARG A 153 -12.42 20.27 -14.53
N LEU A 154 -11.64 19.45 -15.23
CA LEU A 154 -10.35 18.91 -14.79
C LEU A 154 -9.24 19.89 -15.20
N HIS A 155 -8.36 20.21 -14.26
CA HIS A 155 -7.13 20.99 -14.49
C HIS A 155 -5.91 20.24 -13.95
#